data_AF-A0A7S1MYN0-F1
#
_entry.id   AF-A0A7S1MYN0-F1
#
_cell.length_a   1.000
_cell.length_b   1.000
_cell.length_c   1.000
_cell.angle_alpha   90.00
_cell.angle_beta   90.00
_cell.angle_gamma   90.00
#
_symmetry.space_group_name_H-M   'P 1'
#
loop_
_entity.id
_entity.type
_entity.pdbx_description
1 polymer ?
#
loop_
_entity_poly.entity_id
_entity_poly.type
_entity_poly.pdbx_seq_one_letter_code
_entity_poly.pdbx_strand_id
1 'polypeptide(L)'
;GGFGAKPKLGSRGGGLQDNFKNFRKQKLKEAKERAARERVEGEKRKDPVAMQELREKFIEQCKSYYGVPYAKRYHEPGSPHFDAPMYLDCCGLVRQVLRDLKDDFGFTPGPWNQAYQFDTLPIRYDTWHKMRPGDLIFAEGKYIKEGVKPQKGDIVHIEVFLGGGPEGKSCCGARWGKGVVQEFESWDFVAKSWTVNKWHFCSLDTWLEGTCRSFHPEREWKRREWAPGARSIFNAVGDGQEEEE
;
A
#
# COMPACT_ATOMS: atom_id res chain seq x y z
N GLY A 1 -26.06 16.19 -76.34
CA GLY A 1 -25.75 15.02 -75.50
C GLY A 1 -24.27 14.95 -75.27
N GLY A 2 -23.82 14.96 -74.02
CA GLY A 2 -22.42 14.84 -73.63
C GLY A 2 -22.37 14.47 -72.15
N PHE A 3 -22.03 13.20 -71.89
CA PHE A 3 -22.10 12.53 -70.60
C PHE A 3 -21.15 13.12 -69.56
N GLY A 4 -21.61 13.13 -68.31
CA GLY A 4 -20.94 13.76 -67.18
C GLY A 4 -19.69 13.06 -66.66
N ALA A 5 -18.82 13.86 -66.04
CA ALA A 5 -17.76 13.41 -65.15
C ALA A 5 -18.28 13.45 -63.71
N LYS A 6 -18.48 12.28 -63.09
CA LYS A 6 -18.63 12.17 -61.64
C LYS A 6 -17.24 12.24 -60.97
N PRO A 7 -17.10 12.95 -59.84
CA PRO A 7 -15.84 12.98 -59.10
C PRO A 7 -15.54 11.60 -58.51
N LYS A 8 -14.29 11.15 -58.65
CA LYS A 8 -13.76 9.95 -57.99
C LYS A 8 -13.75 10.18 -56.48
N LEU A 9 -14.68 9.55 -55.76
CA LEU A 9 -14.58 9.37 -54.32
C LEU A 9 -13.35 8.50 -54.06
N GLY A 10 -12.30 9.09 -53.51
CA GLY A 10 -11.14 8.36 -53.03
C GLY A 10 -11.57 7.37 -51.96
N SER A 11 -11.47 6.08 -52.27
CA SER A 11 -11.58 5.00 -51.30
C SER A 11 -10.44 5.11 -50.28
N ARG A 12 -10.69 5.79 -49.16
CA ARG A 12 -9.93 5.61 -47.92
C ARG A 12 -10.77 4.73 -47.02
N GLY A 13 -10.56 3.43 -47.10
CA GLY A 13 -11.27 2.48 -46.27
C GLY A 13 -10.67 1.10 -46.40
N GLY A 14 -9.52 0.88 -45.75
CA GLY A 14 -9.19 -0.48 -45.34
C GLY A 14 -10.40 -1.06 -44.60
N GLY A 15 -10.78 -2.30 -44.92
CA GLY A 15 -12.00 -2.89 -44.39
C GLY A 15 -12.02 -2.85 -42.86
N LEU A 16 -13.19 -2.90 -42.24
CA LEU A 16 -13.32 -2.95 -40.77
C LEU A 16 -12.40 -4.01 -40.15
N GLN A 17 -12.19 -5.13 -40.86
CA GLN A 17 -11.24 -6.19 -40.49
C GLN A 17 -9.77 -5.76 -40.54
N ASP A 18 -9.36 -4.92 -41.50
CA ASP A 18 -7.99 -4.40 -41.61
C ASP A 18 -7.73 -3.35 -40.52
N ASN A 19 -8.72 -2.51 -40.22
CA ASN A 19 -8.67 -1.57 -39.11
C ASN A 19 -8.55 -2.30 -37.76
N PHE A 20 -9.30 -3.41 -37.57
CA PHE A 20 -9.19 -4.23 -36.36
C PHE A 20 -7.83 -4.94 -36.24
N LYS A 21 -7.29 -5.47 -37.35
CA LYS A 21 -5.94 -6.06 -37.38
C LYS A 21 -4.86 -5.02 -37.03
N ASN A 22 -4.97 -3.82 -37.56
CA ASN A 22 -4.05 -2.72 -37.28
C ASN A 22 -4.15 -2.26 -35.81
N PHE A 23 -5.37 -2.11 -35.29
CA PHE A 23 -5.60 -1.80 -33.88
C PHE A 23 -4.99 -2.86 -32.95
N ARG A 24 -5.21 -4.16 -33.23
CA ARG A 24 -4.64 -5.26 -32.43
C ARG A 24 -3.10 -5.26 -32.48
N LYS A 25 -2.51 -5.03 -33.65
CA LYS A 25 -1.04 -4.91 -33.81
C LYS A 25 -0.50 -3.72 -33.01
N GLN A 26 -1.18 -2.57 -33.07
CA GLN A 26 -0.80 -1.38 -32.32
C GLN A 26 -0.89 -1.62 -30.81
N LYS A 27 -1.98 -2.21 -30.31
CA LYS A 27 -2.15 -2.56 -28.89
C LYS A 27 -1.08 -3.53 -28.39
N LEU A 28 -0.71 -4.53 -29.20
CA LEU A 28 0.38 -5.45 -28.90
C LEU A 28 1.74 -4.74 -28.83
N LYS A 29 2.01 -3.80 -29.76
CA LYS A 29 3.23 -3.00 -29.77
C LYS A 29 3.30 -2.09 -28.54
N GLU A 30 2.23 -1.35 -28.25
CA GLU A 30 2.11 -0.50 -27.05
C GLU A 30 2.32 -1.31 -25.76
N ALA A 31 1.73 -2.51 -25.67
CA ALA A 31 1.92 -3.39 -24.52
C ALA A 31 3.37 -3.87 -24.37
N LYS A 32 4.04 -4.24 -25.48
CA LYS A 32 5.47 -4.61 -25.48
C LYS A 32 6.37 -3.46 -25.07
N GLU A 33 6.14 -2.26 -25.61
CA GLU A 33 6.91 -1.06 -25.26
C GLU A 33 6.70 -0.64 -23.80
N ARG A 34 5.48 -0.79 -23.27
CA ARG A 34 5.20 -0.59 -21.85
C ARG A 34 5.94 -1.61 -20.99
N ALA A 35 5.83 -2.91 -21.30
CA ALA A 35 6.52 -3.95 -20.56
C ALA A 35 8.05 -3.79 -20.58
N ALA A 36 8.62 -3.35 -21.72
CA ALA A 36 10.04 -3.04 -21.82
C ALA A 36 10.46 -1.87 -20.92
N ARG A 37 9.65 -0.79 -20.89
CA ARG A 37 9.87 0.35 -19.99
C ARG A 37 9.77 -0.06 -18.52
N GLU A 38 8.72 -0.79 -18.14
CA GLU A 38 8.54 -1.33 -16.80
C GLU A 38 9.71 -2.22 -16.37
N ARG A 39 10.27 -3.03 -17.29
CA ARG A 39 11.43 -3.86 -17.00
C ARG A 39 12.69 -3.03 -16.75
N VAL A 40 12.96 -2.03 -17.59
CA VAL A 40 14.12 -1.14 -17.42
C VAL A 40 13.99 -0.32 -16.13
N GLU A 41 12.79 0.19 -15.82
CA GLU A 41 12.53 0.87 -14.55
C GLU A 41 12.68 -0.07 -13.36
N GLY A 42 12.19 -1.31 -13.46
CA GLY A 42 12.36 -2.33 -12.43
C GLY A 42 13.82 -2.71 -12.19
N GLU A 43 14.64 -2.79 -13.25
CA GLU A 43 16.08 -3.01 -13.14
C GLU A 43 16.78 -1.82 -12.46
N LYS A 44 16.39 -0.57 -12.79
CA LYS A 44 16.90 0.63 -12.11
C LYS A 44 16.54 0.70 -10.64
N ARG A 45 15.35 0.25 -10.24
CA ARG A 45 14.92 0.21 -8.83
C ARG A 45 15.68 -0.82 -7.99
N LYS A 46 16.36 -1.77 -8.64
CA LYS A 46 17.22 -2.76 -7.99
C LYS A 46 18.66 -2.28 -7.82
N ASP A 47 18.95 -1.04 -8.21
CA ASP A 47 20.25 -0.43 -7.95
C ASP A 47 20.46 -0.28 -6.43
N PRO A 48 21.53 -0.87 -5.85
CA PRO A 48 21.74 -0.86 -4.40
C PRO A 48 21.87 0.55 -3.81
N VAL A 49 22.42 1.49 -4.58
CA VAL A 49 22.58 2.88 -4.13
C VAL A 49 21.21 3.56 -4.07
N ALA A 50 20.42 3.49 -5.15
CA ALA A 50 19.06 4.03 -5.16
C ALA A 50 18.16 3.41 -4.08
N MET A 51 18.28 2.09 -3.84
CA MET A 51 17.54 1.41 -2.77
C MET A 51 17.94 1.92 -1.39
N GLN A 52 19.24 2.17 -1.16
CA GLN A 52 19.72 2.71 0.11
C GLN A 52 19.24 4.15 0.33
N GLU A 53 19.27 5.00 -0.70
CA GLU A 53 18.73 6.36 -0.63
C GLU A 53 17.22 6.36 -0.33
N LEU A 54 16.45 5.50 -0.99
CA LEU A 54 15.01 5.38 -0.73
C LEU A 54 14.71 4.84 0.69
N ARG A 55 15.54 3.92 1.19
CA ARG A 55 15.46 3.42 2.57
C ARG A 55 15.69 4.54 3.58
N GLU A 56 16.68 5.40 3.34
CA GLU A 56 16.95 6.56 4.20
C GLU A 56 15.78 7.54 4.19
N LYS A 57 15.26 7.90 3.00
CA LYS A 57 14.04 8.72 2.88
C LYS A 57 12.85 8.13 3.62
N PHE A 58 12.65 6.81 3.55
CA PHE A 58 11.59 6.13 4.28
C PHE A 58 11.73 6.31 5.79
N ILE A 59 12.94 6.17 6.33
CA ILE A 59 13.21 6.35 7.77
C ILE A 59 13.00 7.82 8.16
N GLU A 60 13.50 8.77 7.37
CA GLU A 60 13.34 10.21 7.61
C GLU A 60 11.87 10.61 7.60
N GLN A 61 11.09 10.11 6.64
CA GLN A 61 9.64 10.34 6.57
C GLN A 61 8.90 9.71 7.77
N CYS A 62 9.36 8.56 8.30
CA CYS A 62 8.83 8.04 9.56
C CYS A 62 9.10 9.01 10.71
N LYS A 63 10.31 9.55 10.79
CA LYS A 63 10.75 10.49 11.84
C LYS A 63 10.02 11.84 11.76
N SER A 64 9.64 12.30 10.58
CA SER A 64 8.87 13.55 10.43
C SER A 64 7.50 13.50 11.10
N TYR A 65 6.99 12.30 11.41
CA TYR A 65 5.74 12.10 12.13
C TYR A 65 5.87 12.04 13.65
N TYR A 66 7.07 12.26 14.22
CA TYR A 66 7.24 12.29 15.67
C TYR A 66 6.32 13.32 16.33
N GLY A 67 5.69 12.91 17.44
CA GLY A 67 4.71 13.70 18.17
C GLY A 67 3.27 13.59 17.66
N VAL A 68 3.02 12.92 16.53
CA VAL A 68 1.64 12.69 16.05
C VAL A 68 0.92 11.69 16.97
N PRO A 69 -0.26 12.01 17.52
CA PRO A 69 -0.98 11.15 18.44
C PRO A 69 -1.57 9.90 17.77
N TYR A 70 -1.79 8.85 18.56
CA TYR A 70 -2.24 7.55 18.05
C TYR A 70 -3.66 7.57 17.48
N ALA A 71 -4.67 8.01 18.25
CA ALA A 71 -6.05 8.13 17.78
C ALA A 71 -6.88 9.06 18.65
N LYS A 72 -7.73 9.89 18.01
CA LYS A 72 -8.56 10.89 18.69
C LYS A 72 -9.38 10.35 19.85
N ARG A 73 -9.93 9.12 19.71
CA ARG A 73 -10.79 8.48 20.73
C ARG A 73 -10.14 8.29 22.11
N TYR A 74 -8.82 8.43 22.22
CA TYR A 74 -8.09 8.28 23.48
C TYR A 74 -7.80 9.61 24.17
N HIS A 75 -8.20 10.73 23.55
CA HIS A 75 -7.99 12.08 24.04
C HIS A 75 -9.34 12.70 24.40
N GLU A 76 -9.40 13.39 25.53
CA GLU A 76 -10.61 14.09 26.00
C GLU A 76 -10.61 15.53 25.47
N PRO A 77 -11.79 16.15 25.27
CA PRO A 77 -11.88 17.57 24.92
C PRO A 77 -11.04 18.44 25.85
N GLY A 78 -10.20 19.31 25.29
CA GLY A 78 -9.27 20.16 26.04
C GLY A 78 -7.91 19.54 26.35
N SER A 79 -7.68 18.26 26.07
CA SER A 79 -6.33 17.68 26.15
C SER A 79 -5.44 18.12 24.98
N PRO A 80 -4.09 18.16 25.15
CA PRO A 80 -3.17 18.72 24.15
C PRO A 80 -3.28 18.12 22.73
N HIS A 81 -3.74 16.88 22.64
CA HIS A 81 -3.82 16.12 21.40
C HIS A 81 -5.26 15.91 20.90
N PHE A 82 -6.29 16.48 21.55
CA PHE A 82 -7.69 16.27 21.14
C PHE A 82 -8.05 16.88 19.78
N ASP A 83 -7.44 18.01 19.46
CA ASP A 83 -7.62 18.72 18.20
C ASP A 83 -6.36 18.66 17.33
N ALA A 84 -5.56 17.60 17.50
CA ALA A 84 -4.44 17.35 16.62
C ALA A 84 -4.94 17.20 15.16
N PRO A 85 -4.19 17.73 14.17
CA PRO A 85 -4.61 17.73 12.77
C PRO A 85 -4.58 16.33 12.14
N MET A 86 -3.85 15.39 12.76
CA MET A 86 -3.65 14.04 12.28
C MET A 86 -3.50 13.07 13.44
N TYR A 87 -3.88 11.82 13.20
CA TYR A 87 -3.63 10.70 14.09
C TYR A 87 -3.10 9.51 13.31
N LEU A 88 -2.11 8.82 13.85
CA LEU A 88 -1.47 7.67 13.22
C LEU A 88 -1.33 6.53 14.22
N ASP A 89 -2.08 5.46 13.99
CA ASP A 89 -1.82 4.18 14.63
C ASP A 89 -0.59 3.49 14.01
N CYS A 90 -0.19 2.34 14.56
CA CYS A 90 1.03 1.63 14.14
C CYS A 90 1.11 1.36 12.62
N CYS A 91 0.05 0.79 12.04
CA CYS A 91 -0.01 0.54 10.61
C CYS A 91 -0.33 1.80 9.79
N GLY A 92 -1.02 2.76 10.40
CA GLY A 92 -1.35 4.08 9.87
C GLY A 92 -0.12 4.90 9.56
N LEU A 93 0.85 4.92 10.48
CA LEU A 93 2.15 5.54 10.27
C LEU A 93 2.83 5.00 9.01
N VAL A 94 3.07 3.69 8.96
CA VAL A 94 3.76 3.05 7.82
C VAL A 94 2.99 3.27 6.52
N ARG A 95 1.66 3.18 6.56
CA ARG A 95 0.82 3.42 5.38
C ARG A 95 0.89 4.88 4.91
N GLN A 96 0.93 5.83 5.83
CA GLN A 96 1.02 7.25 5.50
C GLN A 96 2.37 7.56 4.85
N VAL A 97 3.48 7.11 5.47
CA VAL A 97 4.83 7.25 4.92
C VAL A 97 4.93 6.69 3.49
N LEU A 98 4.39 5.48 3.25
CA LEU A 98 4.37 4.88 1.92
C LEU A 98 3.49 5.64 0.91
N ARG A 99 2.47 6.37 1.37
CA ARG A 99 1.62 7.21 0.50
C ARG A 99 2.32 8.51 0.14
N ASP A 100 3.05 9.11 1.07
CA ASP A 100 3.82 10.33 0.83
C ASP A 100 4.94 10.05 -0.18
N LEU A 101 5.60 8.89 -0.03
CA LEU A 101 6.70 8.45 -0.90
C LEU A 101 6.23 7.58 -2.08
N LYS A 102 4.94 7.59 -2.43
CA LYS A 102 4.36 6.70 -3.45
C LYS A 102 5.04 6.81 -4.81
N ASP A 103 5.54 7.99 -5.16
CA ASP A 103 6.18 8.26 -6.45
C ASP A 103 7.62 7.73 -6.45
N ASP A 104 8.34 7.85 -5.33
CA ASP A 104 9.67 7.25 -5.15
C ASP A 104 9.59 5.71 -5.11
N PHE A 105 8.65 5.14 -4.34
CA PHE A 105 8.40 3.69 -4.29
C PHE A 105 7.77 3.16 -5.59
N GLY A 106 7.11 4.04 -6.34
CA GLY A 106 6.36 3.73 -7.56
C GLY A 106 5.25 2.70 -7.36
N PHE A 107 4.59 2.73 -6.20
CA PHE A 107 3.35 2.03 -5.91
C PHE A 107 2.53 2.81 -4.87
N THR A 108 1.25 2.48 -4.73
CA THR A 108 0.41 2.99 -3.64
C THR A 108 -0.06 1.84 -2.75
N PRO A 109 0.16 1.88 -1.43
CA PRO A 109 -0.27 0.81 -0.54
C PRO A 109 -1.80 0.72 -0.47
N GLY A 110 -2.31 -0.51 -0.29
CA GLY A 110 -3.71 -0.73 0.01
C GLY A 110 -4.18 -0.09 1.34
N PRO A 111 -5.49 0.09 1.54
CA PRO A 111 -6.04 0.74 2.74
C PRO A 111 -6.10 -0.20 3.97
N TRP A 112 -5.63 -1.43 3.84
CA TRP A 112 -5.73 -2.46 4.89
C TRP A 112 -4.66 -2.30 5.98
N ASN A 113 -4.78 -3.12 7.01
CA ASN A 113 -4.05 -3.03 8.28
C ASN A 113 -2.63 -3.64 8.24
N GLN A 114 -1.98 -3.78 9.40
CA GLN A 114 -0.64 -4.37 9.54
C GLN A 114 -0.53 -5.78 8.96
N ALA A 115 -1.59 -6.59 8.96
CA ALA A 115 -1.53 -7.94 8.38
C ALA A 115 -1.37 -7.88 6.85
N TYR A 116 -1.95 -6.87 6.18
CA TYR A 116 -1.70 -6.65 4.76
C TYR A 116 -0.25 -6.22 4.51
N GLN A 117 0.26 -5.27 5.30
CA GLN A 117 1.65 -4.82 5.19
C GLN A 117 2.61 -6.00 5.38
N PHE A 118 2.35 -6.86 6.37
CA PHE A 118 3.08 -8.11 6.61
C PHE A 118 3.06 -9.02 5.37
N ASP A 119 1.88 -9.30 4.82
CA ASP A 119 1.72 -10.17 3.66
C ASP A 119 2.43 -9.61 2.40
N THR A 120 2.71 -8.30 2.33
CA THR A 120 3.39 -7.66 1.18
C THR A 120 4.92 -7.68 1.24
N LEU A 121 5.49 -8.09 2.36
CA LEU A 121 6.92 -8.29 2.51
C LEU A 121 7.14 -9.81 2.59
N PRO A 122 7.76 -10.50 1.63
CA PRO A 122 8.01 -11.94 1.73
C PRO A 122 9.37 -12.28 2.36
N ILE A 123 10.32 -11.36 2.34
CA ILE A 123 11.68 -11.59 2.84
C ILE A 123 11.66 -11.51 4.37
N ARG A 124 12.14 -12.58 5.03
CA ARG A 124 12.12 -12.75 6.49
C ARG A 124 13.49 -13.11 7.01
N TYR A 125 13.80 -12.62 8.21
CA TYR A 125 14.99 -13.00 8.96
C TYR A 125 14.60 -13.85 10.17
N ASP A 126 15.45 -14.82 10.50
CA ASP A 126 15.29 -15.63 11.71
C ASP A 126 15.64 -14.86 12.99
N THR A 127 16.41 -13.78 12.86
CA THR A 127 16.91 -12.99 13.98
C THR A 127 17.01 -11.51 13.61
N TRP A 128 16.78 -10.64 14.61
CA TRP A 128 16.84 -9.19 14.46
C TRP A 128 18.23 -8.68 14.10
N HIS A 129 19.32 -9.41 14.43
CA HIS A 129 20.69 -9.00 14.10
C HIS A 129 20.97 -8.87 12.60
N LYS A 130 20.14 -9.47 11.75
CA LYS A 130 20.24 -9.38 10.28
C LYS A 130 19.47 -8.18 9.71
N MET A 131 18.66 -7.51 10.53
CA MET A 131 17.86 -6.38 10.09
C MET A 131 18.73 -5.17 9.80
N ARG A 132 18.28 -4.36 8.84
CA ARG A 132 18.84 -3.06 8.52
C ARG A 132 17.88 -1.97 8.97
N PRO A 133 18.37 -0.77 9.31
CA PRO A 133 17.49 0.38 9.55
C PRO A 133 16.49 0.55 8.40
N GLY A 134 15.23 0.79 8.73
CA GLY A 134 14.10 0.84 7.80
C GLY A 134 13.37 -0.49 7.60
N ASP A 135 13.94 -1.63 8.01
CA ASP A 135 13.23 -2.91 8.00
C ASP A 135 12.06 -2.91 9.01
N LEU A 136 11.13 -3.84 8.86
CA LEU A 136 9.87 -3.84 9.60
C LEU A 136 9.83 -4.98 10.61
N ILE A 137 9.32 -4.68 11.81
CA ILE A 137 9.08 -5.66 12.86
C ILE A 137 7.58 -5.80 13.05
N PHE A 138 7.08 -7.02 13.02
CA PHE A 138 5.67 -7.31 13.26
C PHE A 138 5.49 -8.18 14.50
N ALA A 139 4.52 -7.83 15.32
CA ALA A 139 4.08 -8.68 16.42
C ALA A 139 2.94 -9.58 15.96
N GLU A 140 3.13 -10.89 16.10
CA GLU A 140 2.06 -11.88 16.07
C GLU A 140 1.58 -12.15 17.49
N GLY A 141 0.27 -12.14 17.71
CA GLY A 141 -0.28 -12.09 19.05
C GLY A 141 -1.79 -12.09 19.13
N LYS A 142 -2.30 -12.15 20.37
CA LYS A 142 -3.75 -12.14 20.64
C LYS A 142 -4.13 -10.93 21.48
N TYR A 143 -5.25 -10.29 21.15
CA TYR A 143 -5.81 -9.23 22.00
C TYR A 143 -6.18 -9.79 23.38
N ILE A 144 -5.85 -9.05 24.43
CA ILE A 144 -6.18 -9.45 25.81
C ILE A 144 -7.67 -9.34 26.06
N LYS A 145 -8.31 -8.31 25.49
CA LYS A 145 -9.75 -8.11 25.62
C LYS A 145 -10.51 -9.18 24.85
N GLU A 146 -11.34 -9.93 25.55
CA GLU A 146 -12.24 -10.92 24.95
C GLU A 146 -13.25 -10.28 23.98
N GLY A 147 -13.67 -11.06 22.97
CA GLY A 147 -14.62 -10.61 21.95
C GLY A 147 -14.05 -9.64 20.91
N VAL A 148 -12.77 -9.28 20.99
CA VAL A 148 -12.10 -8.52 19.92
C VAL A 148 -11.76 -9.46 18.77
N LYS A 149 -12.24 -9.13 17.57
CA LYS A 149 -11.95 -9.91 16.37
C LYS A 149 -10.43 -9.97 16.12
N PRO A 150 -9.84 -11.17 15.97
CA PRO A 150 -8.43 -11.30 15.64
C PRO A 150 -8.13 -10.71 14.26
N GLN A 151 -6.91 -10.22 14.10
CA GLN A 151 -6.43 -9.78 12.78
C GLN A 151 -6.05 -11.00 11.95
N LYS A 152 -6.00 -10.85 10.62
CA LYS A 152 -5.53 -11.95 9.76
C LYS A 152 -4.12 -12.34 10.15
N GLY A 153 -3.90 -13.64 10.39
CA GLY A 153 -2.60 -14.15 10.84
C GLY A 153 -2.16 -13.66 12.19
N ASP A 154 -3.09 -13.17 13.03
CA ASP A 154 -2.80 -12.69 14.37
C ASP A 154 -1.74 -11.58 14.42
N ILE A 155 -1.55 -10.83 13.32
CA ILE A 155 -0.61 -9.71 13.27
C ILE A 155 -1.24 -8.49 13.95
N VAL A 156 -0.76 -8.15 15.14
CA VAL A 156 -1.38 -7.14 16.03
C VAL A 156 -0.65 -5.80 16.04
N HIS A 157 0.64 -5.77 15.66
CA HIS A 157 1.45 -4.55 15.71
C HIS A 157 2.53 -4.54 14.64
N ILE A 158 3.00 -3.35 14.29
CA ILE A 158 4.10 -3.11 13.36
C ILE A 158 4.96 -1.92 13.85
N GLU A 159 6.28 -2.05 13.75
CA GLU A 159 7.26 -0.97 14.00
C GLU A 159 8.34 -0.95 12.91
N VAL A 160 8.95 0.22 12.70
CA VAL A 160 10.09 0.39 11.79
C VAL A 160 11.37 0.28 12.61
N PHE A 161 12.22 -0.69 12.30
CA PHE A 161 13.50 -0.89 12.95
C PHE A 161 14.46 0.24 12.59
N LEU A 162 15.13 0.82 13.58
CA LEU A 162 16.13 1.87 13.39
C LEU A 162 17.54 1.37 13.69
N GLY A 163 17.69 0.31 14.49
CA GLY A 163 18.98 -0.29 14.81
C GLY A 163 19.89 0.59 15.68
N GLY A 164 19.33 1.63 16.30
CA GLY A 164 20.03 2.51 17.23
C GLY A 164 19.74 2.19 18.70
N GLY A 165 19.93 3.18 19.57
CA GLY A 165 19.79 3.01 21.02
C GLY A 165 20.94 2.21 21.65
N PRO A 166 20.91 2.01 22.98
CA PRO A 166 22.01 1.39 23.71
C PRO A 166 22.33 -0.05 23.28
N GLU A 167 21.32 -0.81 22.86
CA GLU A 167 21.46 -2.22 22.45
C GLU A 167 21.36 -2.43 20.93
N GLY A 168 21.26 -1.36 20.13
CA GLY A 168 21.04 -1.48 18.69
C GLY A 168 19.64 -2.00 18.33
N LYS A 169 18.66 -1.87 19.24
CA LYS A 169 17.30 -2.41 19.09
C LYS A 169 16.24 -1.33 18.84
N SER A 170 16.64 -0.08 18.66
CA SER A 170 15.67 1.01 18.60
C SER A 170 14.74 0.90 17.39
N CYS A 171 13.56 1.46 17.54
CA CYS A 171 12.50 1.41 16.54
C CYS A 171 11.62 2.66 16.60
N CYS A 172 11.05 3.00 15.46
CA CYS A 172 10.04 4.04 15.32
C CYS A 172 8.65 3.40 15.25
N GLY A 173 7.70 3.90 16.03
CA GLY A 173 6.34 3.39 15.98
C GLY A 173 5.34 4.18 16.80
N ALA A 174 4.10 3.68 16.85
CA ALA A 174 3.02 4.21 17.67
C ALA A 174 2.43 3.06 18.51
N ARG A 175 2.79 2.96 19.79
CA ARG A 175 2.57 1.74 20.60
C ARG A 175 1.24 1.67 21.35
N TRP A 176 0.71 2.79 21.82
CA TRP A 176 -0.46 2.79 22.70
C TRP A 176 -1.36 3.98 22.49
N GLY A 177 -2.63 3.84 22.89
CA GLY A 177 -3.70 4.76 22.50
C GLY A 177 -3.52 6.22 22.91
N LYS A 178 -2.95 6.50 24.10
CA LYS A 178 -2.63 7.87 24.55
C LYS A 178 -1.21 8.33 24.17
N GLY A 179 -0.49 7.52 23.41
CA GLY A 179 0.87 7.79 22.99
C GLY A 179 0.93 8.60 21.69
N VAL A 180 2.15 8.94 21.33
CA VAL A 180 2.49 9.58 20.06
C VAL A 180 3.45 8.69 19.28
N VAL A 181 3.60 8.96 17.99
CA VAL A 181 4.70 8.41 17.20
C VAL A 181 6.02 8.92 17.78
N GLN A 182 6.96 8.02 18.04
CA GLN A 182 8.29 8.37 18.57
C GLN A 182 9.28 7.22 18.34
N GLU A 183 10.54 7.46 18.67
CA GLU A 183 11.56 6.43 18.83
C GLU A 183 11.42 5.73 20.18
N PHE A 184 11.62 4.42 20.19
CA PHE A 184 11.71 3.58 21.37
C PHE A 184 13.05 2.85 21.37
N GLU A 185 13.60 2.60 22.56
CA GLU A 185 14.94 1.99 22.71
C GLU A 185 15.03 0.54 22.22
N SER A 186 13.92 -0.20 22.28
CA SER A 186 13.85 -1.61 21.91
C SER A 186 12.50 -1.94 21.32
N TRP A 187 12.49 -2.72 20.24
CA TRP A 187 11.31 -3.38 19.67
C TRP A 187 10.68 -4.43 20.59
N ASP A 188 11.45 -4.96 21.55
CA ASP A 188 10.96 -5.94 22.52
C ASP A 188 10.32 -5.22 23.71
N PHE A 189 8.99 -5.23 23.77
CA PHE A 189 8.23 -4.59 24.82
C PHE A 189 6.95 -5.38 25.15
N VAL A 190 6.43 -5.14 26.35
CA VAL A 190 5.17 -5.74 26.81
C VAL A 190 4.01 -4.78 26.54
N ALA A 191 3.11 -5.17 25.64
CA ALA A 191 1.91 -4.42 25.35
C ALA A 191 0.80 -4.67 26.38
N LYS A 192 -0.05 -3.66 26.62
CA LYS A 192 -1.20 -3.75 27.54
C LYS A 192 -2.48 -4.26 26.88
N SER A 193 -2.56 -4.25 25.55
CA SER A 193 -3.80 -4.55 24.80
C SER A 193 -3.74 -5.88 24.05
N TRP A 194 -2.56 -6.49 23.94
CA TRP A 194 -2.32 -7.75 23.26
C TRP A 194 -1.10 -8.46 23.85
N THR A 195 -1.02 -9.76 23.62
CA THR A 195 0.09 -10.65 24.01
C THR A 195 0.98 -10.92 22.81
N VAL A 196 2.28 -11.13 23.02
CA VAL A 196 3.21 -11.53 21.96
C VAL A 196 3.31 -13.05 21.93
N ASN A 197 3.03 -13.66 20.78
CA ASN A 197 3.38 -15.05 20.51
C ASN A 197 4.73 -15.13 19.80
N LYS A 198 4.93 -14.26 18.81
CA LYS A 198 6.13 -14.26 17.97
C LYS A 198 6.41 -12.89 17.39
N TRP A 199 7.70 -12.55 17.30
CA TRP A 199 8.18 -11.41 16.53
C TRP A 199 8.62 -11.86 15.13
N HIS A 200 8.25 -11.08 14.12
CA HIS A 200 8.65 -11.30 12.75
C HIS A 200 9.52 -10.14 12.26
N PHE A 201 10.69 -10.48 11.72
CA PHE A 201 11.68 -9.53 11.21
C PHE A 201 11.66 -9.56 9.68
N CYS A 202 11.27 -8.45 9.07
CA CYS A 202 10.91 -8.39 7.65
C CYS A 202 11.78 -7.36 6.92
N SER A 203 12.40 -7.75 5.81
CA SER A 203 13.16 -6.79 4.99
C SER A 203 12.22 -5.82 4.27
N LEU A 204 12.59 -4.54 4.25
CA LEU A 204 11.94 -3.49 3.44
C LEU A 204 12.22 -3.67 1.93
N ASP A 205 13.22 -4.46 1.54
CA ASP A 205 13.75 -4.49 0.16
C ASP A 205 12.70 -4.76 -0.91
N THR A 206 11.70 -5.60 -0.64
CA THR A 206 10.61 -5.85 -1.61
C THR A 206 9.84 -4.57 -1.96
N TRP A 207 9.64 -3.68 -1.00
CA TRP A 207 9.06 -2.37 -1.27
C TRP A 207 10.06 -1.47 -1.99
N LEU A 208 11.34 -1.45 -1.62
CA LEU A 208 12.37 -0.64 -2.31
C LEU A 208 12.48 -1.00 -3.81
N GLU A 209 12.28 -2.27 -4.17
CA GLU A 209 12.20 -2.74 -5.56
C GLU A 209 10.90 -2.31 -6.28
N GLY A 210 9.99 -1.63 -5.59
CA GLY A 210 8.72 -1.14 -6.13
C GLY A 210 7.59 -2.15 -6.12
N THR A 211 7.70 -3.24 -5.36
CA THR A 211 6.67 -4.28 -5.32
C THR A 211 5.81 -4.19 -4.06
N CYS A 212 4.52 -3.89 -4.23
CA CYS A 212 3.53 -3.93 -3.14
C CYS A 212 2.33 -4.79 -3.52
N ARG A 213 2.46 -6.11 -3.32
CA ARG A 213 1.38 -7.08 -3.50
C ARG A 213 1.42 -8.11 -2.38
N SER A 214 0.27 -8.69 -2.03
CA SER A 214 0.25 -9.82 -1.09
C SER A 214 0.98 -11.02 -1.68
N PHE A 215 1.87 -11.63 -0.89
CA PHE A 215 2.54 -12.89 -1.18
C PHE A 215 1.94 -14.06 -0.40
N HIS A 216 0.97 -13.81 0.48
CA HIS A 216 0.30 -14.88 1.20
C HIS A 216 -0.61 -15.68 0.24
N PRO A 217 -0.48 -17.02 0.17
CA PRO A 217 -1.15 -17.83 -0.86
C PRO A 217 -2.68 -17.79 -0.75
N GLU A 218 -3.21 -17.81 0.48
CA GLU A 218 -4.65 -17.95 0.72
C GLU A 218 -5.36 -16.64 1.12
N ARG A 219 -4.61 -15.58 1.46
CA ARG A 219 -5.22 -14.34 1.97
C ARG A 219 -5.44 -13.37 0.83
N GLU A 220 -6.71 -13.22 0.48
CA GLU A 220 -7.11 -12.21 -0.49
C GLU A 220 -7.33 -10.85 0.18
N TRP A 221 -6.83 -9.81 -0.48
CA TRP A 221 -7.01 -8.41 -0.11
C TRP A 221 -7.77 -7.72 -1.24
N LYS A 222 -9.10 -7.86 -1.22
CA LYS A 222 -9.99 -7.33 -2.26
C LYS A 222 -10.50 -5.95 -1.89
N ARG A 223 -10.40 -5.00 -2.82
CA ARG A 223 -11.18 -3.75 -2.72
C ARG A 223 -12.61 -4.09 -3.11
N ARG A 224 -13.59 -3.50 -2.44
CA ARG A 224 -14.97 -3.56 -2.95
C ARG A 224 -14.98 -2.84 -4.29
N GLU A 225 -15.28 -3.57 -5.36
CA GLU A 225 -15.66 -2.94 -6.61
C GLU A 225 -16.97 -2.21 -6.35
N TRP A 226 -16.99 -0.91 -6.64
CA TRP A 226 -18.22 -0.17 -6.58
C TRP A 226 -19.14 -0.68 -7.70
N ALA A 227 -20.29 -1.21 -7.31
CA ALA A 227 -21.37 -1.50 -8.23
C ALA A 227 -22.49 -0.49 -7.97
N PRO A 228 -23.02 0.19 -8.99
CA PRO A 228 -24.16 1.06 -8.83
C PRO A 228 -25.35 0.23 -8.30
N GLY A 229 -25.97 0.69 -7.22
CA GLY A 229 -27.20 0.06 -6.70
C GLY A 229 -28.37 0.23 -7.68
N ALA A 230 -29.45 -0.53 -7.49
CA ALA A 230 -30.61 -0.54 -8.39
C ALA A 230 -31.22 0.85 -8.67
N ARG A 231 -31.12 1.78 -7.70
CA ARG A 231 -31.61 3.17 -7.78
C ARG A 231 -30.53 4.20 -8.14
N SER A 232 -29.34 3.75 -8.51
CA SER A 232 -28.26 4.65 -8.93
C SER A 232 -28.50 5.09 -10.37
N ILE A 233 -28.32 6.38 -10.65
CA ILE A 233 -28.35 6.93 -12.01
C ILE A 233 -27.28 6.33 -12.95
N PHE A 234 -26.29 5.62 -12.39
CA PHE A 234 -25.25 4.91 -13.13
C PHE A 234 -25.57 3.42 -13.31
N ASN A 235 -26.72 2.97 -12.82
CA ASN A 235 -27.24 1.65 -13.13
C ASN A 235 -27.75 1.70 -14.57
N ALA A 236 -27.05 1.06 -15.50
CA ALA A 236 -27.38 1.04 -16.93
C ALA A 236 -28.71 0.30 -17.26
N VAL A 237 -29.44 -0.14 -16.23
CA VAL A 237 -30.75 -0.78 -16.31
C VAL A 237 -31.75 0.13 -15.59
N GLY A 238 -32.19 1.17 -16.26
CA GLY A 238 -33.05 2.19 -15.66
C GLY A 238 -33.46 3.26 -16.64
N ASP A 239 -33.96 2.86 -17.82
CA ASP A 239 -34.89 3.64 -18.64
C ASP A 239 -35.61 2.67 -19.57
N GLY A 240 -36.92 2.48 -19.33
CA GLY A 240 -37.79 1.72 -20.23
C GLY A 240 -38.60 0.62 -19.56
N GLN A 241 -39.48 0.99 -18.62
CA GLN A 241 -40.80 0.39 -18.48
C GLN A 241 -41.67 1.41 -17.75
N GLU A 242 -42.25 2.31 -18.53
CA GLU A 242 -43.48 3.00 -18.16
C GLU A 242 -44.55 1.89 -17.98
N GLU A 243 -45.06 1.73 -16.76
CA GLU A 243 -46.27 0.95 -16.51
C GLU A 243 -47.46 1.77 -17.01
N GLU A 244 -47.91 1.51 -18.23
CA GLU A 244 -49.31 1.68 -18.62
C GLU A 244 -50.09 0.43 -18.18
N GLU A 245 -50.80 0.53 -17.05
CA GLU A 245 -52.23 0.21 -16.86
C GLU A 245 -52.63 0.27 -15.37
#